data_AF-A0A2N9J3I0-F1
#
_entry.id   AF-A0A2N9J3I0-F1
#
_cell.length_a   1.000
_cell.length_b   1.000
_cell.length_c   1.000
_cell.angle_alpha   90.00
_cell.angle_beta   90.00
_cell.angle_gamma   90.00
#
_symmetry.space_group_name_H-M   'P 1'
#
loop_
_entity.id
_entity.type
_entity.pdbx_description
1 polymer ?
#
loop_
_entity_poly.entity_id
_entity_poly.type
_entity_poly.pdbx_seq_one_letter_code
_entity_poly.pdbx_strand_id
1 'polypeptide(L)'
;MIPVMLMGTLVYGIRYTFPEYLCSFLVAGGTSSKTISKLAHPNAPLGYGLCFLNLAFDGFTNATQDSIGTRYPKTTAWDIMLGMNLWGTIYNMIYMFGLPHGSGFEAVQFCKQHPEAAWDIFLYCLCGAVGQNFIFLTISRFGSLANTTITTTRKFVSIVVSSLLSGNPLSTKQWGCVAMVFSGLSYQIYLKWRKLQRFKKRKPM
;
A
#
# COMPACT_ATOMS: atom_id res chain seq x y z
N MET A 1 -2.09 -6.71 2.73
CA MET A 1 -3.51 -7.03 2.48
C MET A 1 -4.17 -7.66 3.71
N ILE A 2 -3.61 -8.72 4.32
CA ILE A 2 -4.20 -9.35 5.51
C ILE A 2 -4.37 -8.38 6.70
N PRO A 3 -3.36 -7.60 7.13
CA PRO A 3 -3.52 -6.67 8.26
C PRO A 3 -4.55 -5.57 7.97
N VAL A 4 -4.60 -5.11 6.71
CA VAL A 4 -5.56 -4.12 6.21
C VAL A 4 -6.99 -4.62 6.33
N MET A 5 -7.25 -5.85 5.88
CA MET A 5 -8.58 -6.45 5.98
C MET A 5 -8.96 -6.79 7.43
N LEU A 6 -8.01 -7.27 8.24
CA LEU A 6 -8.24 -7.52 9.67
C LEU A 6 -8.59 -6.24 10.41
N MET A 7 -7.83 -5.16 10.22
CA MET A 7 -8.11 -3.86 10.86
C MET A 7 -9.42 -3.25 10.39
N GLY A 8 -9.73 -3.31 9.09
CA GLY A 8 -11.03 -2.84 8.59
C GLY A 8 -12.23 -3.63 9.15
N THR A 9 -12.04 -4.93 9.44
CA THR A 9 -13.09 -5.77 10.04
C THR A 9 -13.24 -5.53 11.54
N LEU A 10 -12.12 -5.46 12.28
CA LEU A 10 -12.10 -5.30 13.73
C LEU A 10 -12.53 -3.90 14.19
N VAL A 11 -12.06 -2.85 13.52
CA VAL A 11 -12.27 -1.47 13.97
C VAL A 11 -13.58 -0.88 13.43
N TYR A 12 -13.91 -1.17 12.17
CA TYR A 12 -15.03 -0.53 11.46
C TYR A 12 -16.16 -1.49 11.07
N GLY A 13 -16.08 -2.77 11.44
CA GLY A 13 -17.13 -3.76 11.19
C GLY A 13 -17.39 -4.07 9.71
N ILE A 14 -16.45 -3.72 8.81
CA ILE A 14 -16.60 -3.95 7.38
C ILE A 14 -16.55 -5.46 7.12
N ARG A 15 -17.68 -6.04 6.69
CA ARG A 15 -17.77 -7.46 6.37
C ARG A 15 -17.21 -7.73 4.98
N TYR A 16 -15.96 -8.19 4.92
CA TYR A 16 -15.39 -8.75 3.70
C TYR A 16 -15.99 -10.13 3.40
N THR A 17 -16.14 -10.45 2.12
CA THR A 17 -16.74 -11.73 1.67
C THR A 17 -15.69 -12.83 1.72
N PHE A 18 -16.09 -14.08 2.03
CA PHE A 18 -15.20 -15.24 2.11
C PHE A 18 -14.16 -15.37 0.97
N PRO A 19 -14.51 -15.09 -0.31
CA PRO A 19 -13.54 -15.15 -1.39
C PRO A 19 -12.45 -14.06 -1.35
N GLU A 20 -12.73 -12.90 -0.74
CA GLU A 20 -11.75 -11.81 -0.54
C GLU A 20 -10.70 -12.18 0.52
N TYR A 21 -11.11 -12.93 1.54
CA TYR A 21 -10.20 -13.52 2.54
C TYR A 21 -9.31 -14.59 1.91
N LEU A 22 -9.89 -15.50 1.11
CA LEU A 22 -9.14 -16.55 0.43
C LEU A 22 -8.11 -15.98 -0.54
N CYS A 23 -8.46 -14.96 -1.34
CA CYS A 23 -7.50 -14.27 -2.22
C CYS A 23 -6.34 -13.66 -1.42
N SER A 24 -6.64 -13.00 -0.31
CA SER A 24 -5.63 -12.34 0.52
C SER A 24 -4.70 -13.35 1.20
N PHE A 25 -5.24 -14.51 1.57
CA PHE A 25 -4.45 -15.63 2.07
C PHE A 25 -3.57 -16.24 0.99
N LEU A 26 -4.08 -16.38 -0.24
CA LEU A 26 -3.28 -16.88 -1.38
C LEU A 26 -2.14 -15.92 -1.75
N VAL A 27 -2.41 -14.61 -1.79
CA VAL A 27 -1.38 -13.58 -2.04
C VAL A 27 -0.34 -13.58 -0.92
N ALA A 28 -0.76 -13.67 0.35
CA ALA A 28 0.16 -13.75 1.48
C ALA A 28 0.99 -15.04 1.47
N GLY A 29 0.37 -16.19 1.22
CA GLY A 29 1.04 -17.49 1.12
C GLY A 29 2.11 -17.51 0.03
N GLY A 30 1.80 -16.96 -1.15
CA GLY A 30 2.77 -16.84 -2.24
C GLY A 30 4.00 -15.98 -1.89
N THR A 31 3.84 -14.98 -1.02
CA THR A 31 4.98 -14.18 -0.53
C THR A 31 5.72 -14.81 0.65
N SER A 32 5.06 -15.67 1.43
CA SER A 32 5.62 -16.26 2.66
C SER A 32 6.55 -17.45 2.41
N SER A 33 6.34 -18.21 1.33
CA SER A 33 7.05 -19.50 1.15
C SER A 33 8.57 -19.41 0.98
N LYS A 34 9.19 -18.23 0.79
CA LYS A 34 10.64 -18.14 0.58
C LYS A 34 11.40 -16.97 1.20
N THR A 35 10.74 -15.97 1.78
CA THR A 35 11.45 -14.87 2.47
C THR A 35 12.20 -15.37 3.71
N ILE A 36 11.73 -16.48 4.31
CA ILE A 36 12.37 -17.15 5.46
C ILE A 36 13.76 -17.72 5.11
N SER A 37 14.02 -18.12 3.86
CA SER A 37 15.25 -18.85 3.51
C SER A 37 16.44 -17.96 3.13
N LYS A 38 16.24 -16.66 2.85
CA LYS A 38 17.31 -15.73 2.44
C LYS A 38 17.72 -14.72 3.53
N LEU A 39 17.05 -14.72 4.69
CA LEU A 39 17.21 -13.69 5.74
C LEU A 39 17.68 -14.28 7.07
N ALA A 40 18.78 -15.04 7.07
CA ALA A 40 19.48 -15.45 8.29
C ALA A 40 20.34 -14.30 8.87
N HIS A 41 19.77 -13.11 9.01
CA HIS A 41 20.37 -11.97 9.74
C HIS A 41 19.72 -11.84 11.12
N PRO A 42 20.48 -11.41 12.16
CA PRO A 42 20.07 -11.51 13.57
C PRO A 42 18.82 -10.70 13.95
N ASN A 43 18.34 -9.77 13.11
CA ASN A 43 17.19 -8.91 13.40
C ASN A 43 15.95 -9.19 12.52
N ALA A 44 15.91 -10.32 11.81
CA ALA A 44 14.78 -10.67 10.94
C ALA A 44 13.40 -10.64 11.64
N PRO A 45 13.23 -11.15 12.88
CA PRO A 45 11.94 -11.11 13.57
C PRO A 45 11.44 -9.68 13.83
N LEU A 46 12.35 -8.77 14.19
CA LEU A 46 12.06 -7.37 14.47
C LEU A 46 11.66 -6.64 13.17
N GLY A 47 12.38 -6.89 12.07
CA GLY A 47 12.04 -6.37 10.75
C GLY A 47 10.67 -6.86 10.23
N TYR A 48 10.35 -8.15 10.40
CA TYR A 48 9.03 -8.68 10.06
C TYR A 48 7.93 -8.10 10.95
N GLY A 49 8.18 -7.95 12.25
CA GLY A 49 7.27 -7.31 13.19
C GLY A 49 6.97 -5.86 12.82
N LEU A 50 7.99 -5.07 12.49
CA LEU A 50 7.84 -3.69 12.02
C LEU A 50 7.10 -3.62 10.69
N CYS A 51 7.38 -4.51 9.73
CA CYS A 51 6.63 -4.60 8.48
C CYS A 51 5.15 -4.91 8.72
N PHE A 52 4.86 -5.86 9.60
CA PHE A 52 3.48 -6.22 9.96
C PHE A 52 2.75 -5.03 10.58
N LEU A 53 3.38 -4.35 11.55
CA LEU A 53 2.84 -3.18 12.22
C LEU A 53 2.59 -2.02 11.24
N ASN A 54 3.55 -1.76 10.34
CA ASN A 54 3.40 -0.76 9.29
C ASN A 54 2.22 -1.07 8.36
N LEU A 55 2.06 -2.32 7.93
CA LEU A 55 0.92 -2.75 7.11
C LEU A 55 -0.41 -2.70 7.87
N ALA A 56 -0.40 -2.91 9.19
CA ALA A 56 -1.58 -2.77 10.03
C ALA A 56 -2.03 -1.31 10.13
N PHE A 57 -1.09 -0.38 10.35
CA PHE A 57 -1.39 1.05 10.39
C PHE A 57 -1.76 1.64 9.03
N ASP A 58 -1.13 1.18 7.95
CA ASP A 58 -1.55 1.49 6.58
C ASP A 58 -3.01 1.03 6.36
N GLY A 59 -3.34 -0.15 6.87
CA GLY A 59 -4.70 -0.68 6.86
C GLY A 59 -5.72 0.13 7.62
N PHE A 60 -5.38 0.53 8.84
CA PHE A 60 -6.21 1.37 9.68
C PHE A 60 -6.47 2.74 9.02
N THR A 61 -5.43 3.34 8.45
CA THR A 61 -5.54 4.63 7.75
C THR A 61 -6.46 4.53 6.54
N ASN A 62 -6.29 3.49 5.70
CA ASN A 62 -7.15 3.24 4.54
C ASN A 62 -8.63 3.02 4.94
N ALA A 63 -8.89 2.28 6.02
CA ALA A 63 -10.24 2.08 6.54
C ALA A 63 -10.87 3.37 7.08
N THR A 64 -10.06 4.21 7.75
CA THR A 64 -10.49 5.52 8.26
C THR A 64 -10.84 6.45 7.10
N GLN A 65 -10.05 6.46 6.02
CA GLN A 65 -10.35 7.23 4.81
C GLN A 65 -11.69 6.84 4.19
N ASP A 66 -11.99 5.54 4.07
CA ASP A 66 -13.29 5.07 3.57
C ASP A 66 -14.44 5.43 4.52
N SER A 67 -14.23 5.38 5.84
CA SER A 67 -15.24 5.77 6.84
C SER A 67 -15.57 7.27 6.77
N ILE A 68 -14.56 8.13 6.62
CA ILE A 68 -14.77 9.58 6.45
C ILE A 68 -15.53 9.86 5.16
N GLY A 69 -15.17 9.21 4.04
CA GLY A 69 -15.85 9.39 2.77
C GLY A 69 -17.32 8.94 2.78
N THR A 70 -17.67 7.94 3.59
CA THR A 70 -19.06 7.47 3.74
C THR A 70 -19.88 8.31 4.72
N ARG A 71 -19.26 8.79 5.81
CA ARG A 71 -19.94 9.59 6.84
C ARG A 71 -20.11 11.06 6.44
N TYR A 72 -19.17 11.59 5.65
CA TYR A 72 -19.17 12.99 5.21
C TYR A 72 -19.07 13.08 3.68
N PRO A 73 -20.20 12.91 2.95
CA PRO A 73 -20.22 12.90 1.49
C PRO A 73 -19.87 14.25 0.83
N LYS A 74 -19.81 15.34 1.61
CA LYS A 74 -19.36 16.66 1.15
C LYS A 74 -17.84 16.83 1.18
N THR A 75 -17.11 15.94 1.87
CA THR A 75 -15.66 16.02 1.99
C THR A 75 -15.02 15.50 0.70
N THR A 76 -14.21 16.33 0.06
CA THR A 76 -13.55 15.97 -1.20
C THR A 76 -12.31 15.12 -0.91
N ALA A 77 -11.91 14.27 -1.86
CA ALA A 77 -10.67 13.50 -1.79
C ALA A 77 -9.44 14.39 -1.50
N TRP A 78 -9.46 15.61 -2.05
CA TRP A 78 -8.42 16.63 -1.88
C TRP A 78 -8.34 17.15 -0.44
N ASP A 79 -9.47 17.28 0.26
CA ASP A 79 -9.50 17.74 1.65
C ASP A 79 -8.87 16.69 2.58
N ILE A 80 -9.18 15.41 2.33
CA ILE A 80 -8.57 14.28 3.07
C ILE A 80 -7.07 14.21 2.77
N MET A 81 -6.66 14.41 1.52
CA MET A 81 -5.24 14.45 1.12
C MET A 81 -4.50 15.59 1.80
N LEU A 82 -5.06 16.80 1.79
CA LEU A 82 -4.46 17.98 2.43
C LEU A 82 -4.32 17.77 3.93
N GLY A 83 -5.38 17.30 4.61
CA GLY A 83 -5.34 17.02 6.04
C GLY A 83 -4.27 16.00 6.41
N MET A 84 -4.18 14.90 5.64
CA MET A 84 -3.19 13.85 5.87
C MET A 84 -1.75 14.35 5.64
N ASN A 85 -1.51 15.10 4.55
CA ASN A 85 -0.20 15.66 4.25
C ASN A 85 0.21 16.74 5.25
N LEU A 86 -0.73 17.58 5.72
CA LEU A 86 -0.46 18.62 6.72
C LEU A 86 -0.04 18.00 8.05
N TRP A 87 -0.88 17.12 8.62
CA TRP A 87 -0.54 16.44 9.88
C TRP A 87 0.71 15.58 9.74
N GLY A 88 0.86 14.86 8.63
CA GLY A 88 2.07 14.08 8.34
C GLY A 88 3.33 14.96 8.28
N THR A 89 3.25 16.16 7.71
CA THR A 89 4.38 17.10 7.67
C THR A 89 4.72 17.61 9.07
N ILE A 90 3.72 17.97 9.89
CA ILE A 90 3.94 18.41 11.27
C ILE A 90 4.63 17.32 12.08
N TYR A 91 4.12 16.08 12.05
CA TYR A 91 4.72 14.97 12.79
C TYR A 91 6.15 14.65 12.33
N ASN A 92 6.39 14.62 11.01
CA ASN A 92 7.74 14.38 10.49
C ASN A 92 8.71 15.51 10.83
N MET A 93 8.25 16.77 10.82
CA MET A 93 9.10 17.90 11.18
C MET A 93 9.51 17.86 12.66
N ILE A 94 8.57 17.54 13.56
CA ILE A 94 8.86 17.34 14.99
C ILE A 94 9.83 16.17 15.17
N TYR A 95 9.64 15.08 14.45
CA TYR A 95 10.53 13.93 14.53
C TYR A 95 11.96 14.25 14.04
N MET A 96 12.09 14.92 12.89
CA MET A 96 13.38 15.21 12.27
C MET A 96 14.19 16.29 12.99
N PHE A 97 13.53 17.31 13.55
CA PHE A 97 14.21 18.48 14.14
C PHE A 97 14.03 18.62 15.65
N GLY A 98 13.01 17.99 16.24
CA GLY A 98 12.69 18.11 17.66
C GLY A 98 13.27 17.01 18.54
N LEU A 99 13.67 15.87 17.98
CA LEU A 99 14.30 14.78 18.75
C LEU A 99 15.82 14.94 18.80
N PRO A 100 16.47 14.63 19.95
CA PRO A 100 17.94 14.71 20.09
C PRO A 100 18.72 13.81 19.12
N HIS A 101 18.08 12.76 18.60
CA HIS A 101 18.64 11.86 17.58
C HIS A 101 18.10 12.14 16.17
N GLY A 102 17.42 13.27 15.96
CA GLY A 102 16.89 13.65 14.65
C GLY A 102 18.00 14.14 13.72
N SER A 103 18.21 13.45 12.61
CA SER A 103 19.20 13.80 11.57
C SER A 103 18.70 14.88 10.59
N GLY A 104 17.68 15.67 10.97
CA GLY A 104 17.07 16.66 10.07
C GLY A 104 18.04 17.76 9.65
N PHE A 105 18.87 18.26 10.57
CA PHE A 105 19.87 19.28 10.27
C PHE A 105 20.99 18.75 9.36
N GLU A 106 21.44 17.53 9.59
CA GLU A 106 22.44 16.85 8.76
C GLU A 106 21.91 16.60 7.34
N ALA A 107 20.65 16.18 7.21
CA ALA A 107 20.01 15.98 5.91
C ALA A 107 19.91 17.30 5.10
N VAL A 108 19.59 18.41 5.75
CA VAL A 108 19.58 19.74 5.11
C VAL A 108 20.98 20.16 4.69
N GLN A 109 21.99 19.92 5.54
CA GLN A 109 23.38 20.21 5.21
C GLN A 109 23.88 19.36 4.03
N PHE A 110 23.51 18.09 3.97
CA PHE A 110 23.80 17.19 2.85
C PHE A 110 23.21 17.73 1.53
N CYS A 111 21.94 18.16 1.55
CA CYS A 111 21.30 18.74 0.36
C CYS A 111 21.96 20.05 -0.09
N LYS A 112 22.52 20.83 0.85
CA LYS A 112 23.30 22.05 0.51
C LYS A 112 24.65 21.73 -0.13
N GLN A 113 25.31 20.66 0.33
CA GLN A 113 26.60 20.24 -0.19
C GLN A 113 26.48 19.51 -1.54
N HIS A 114 25.35 18.82 -1.78
CA HIS A 114 25.07 18.09 -3.01
C HIS A 114 23.77 18.57 -3.66
N PRO A 115 23.81 19.66 -4.45
CA PRO A 115 22.62 20.22 -5.08
C PRO A 115 21.98 19.26 -6.12
N GLU A 116 22.77 18.38 -6.74
CA GLU A 116 22.25 17.33 -7.63
C GLU A 116 21.31 16.37 -6.88
N ALA A 117 21.72 15.91 -5.70
CA ALA A 117 20.88 15.05 -4.86
C ALA A 117 19.61 15.78 -4.40
N ALA A 118 19.70 17.08 -4.11
CA ALA A 118 18.53 17.90 -3.78
C ALA A 118 17.55 17.99 -4.96
N TRP A 119 18.05 18.08 -6.19
CA TRP A 119 17.23 18.08 -7.39
C TRP A 119 16.54 16.73 -7.63
N ASP A 120 17.25 15.62 -7.43
CA ASP A 120 16.67 14.28 -7.52
C ASP A 120 15.58 14.07 -6.47
N ILE A 121 15.80 14.51 -5.23
CA ILE A 121 14.78 14.48 -4.17
C ILE A 121 13.57 15.33 -4.56
N PHE A 122 13.79 16.52 -5.12
CA PHE A 122 12.71 17.40 -5.55
C PHE A 122 11.87 16.77 -6.67
N LEU A 123 12.50 16.21 -7.71
CA LEU A 123 11.81 15.50 -8.79
C LEU A 123 11.07 14.27 -8.27
N TYR A 124 11.67 13.53 -7.34
CA TYR A 124 11.03 12.39 -6.67
C TYR A 124 9.76 12.84 -5.93
N CYS A 125 9.83 13.94 -5.17
CA CYS A 125 8.68 14.51 -4.47
C CYS A 125 7.60 15.02 -5.43
N LEU A 126 7.97 15.66 -6.53
CA LEU A 126 7.02 16.14 -7.55
C LEU A 126 6.28 14.97 -8.21
N CYS A 127 7.01 13.94 -8.63
CA CYS A 127 6.42 12.71 -9.15
C CYS A 127 5.53 12.02 -8.11
N GLY A 128 5.98 11.99 -6.85
CA GLY A 128 5.21 11.49 -5.71
C GLY A 128 3.90 12.25 -5.49
N ALA A 129 3.91 13.58 -5.57
CA ALA A 129 2.73 14.42 -5.43
C ALA A 129 1.72 14.15 -6.55
N VAL A 130 2.18 14.07 -7.81
CA VAL A 130 1.33 13.67 -8.93
C VAL A 130 0.75 12.27 -8.72
N GLY A 131 1.56 11.32 -8.25
CA GLY A 131 1.10 9.97 -7.90
C GLY A 131 0.04 9.95 -6.79
N GLN A 132 0.20 10.76 -5.75
CA GLN A 132 -0.77 10.88 -4.66
C GLN A 132 -2.14 11.36 -5.15
N ASN A 133 -2.17 12.30 -6.10
CA ASN A 133 -3.42 12.77 -6.71
C ASN A 133 -4.23 11.60 -7.29
N PHE A 134 -3.58 10.70 -8.04
CA PHE A 134 -4.23 9.51 -8.59
C PHE A 134 -4.67 8.51 -7.52
N ILE A 135 -3.89 8.36 -6.44
CA ILE A 135 -4.25 7.47 -5.32
C ILE A 135 -5.54 7.98 -4.64
N PHE A 136 -5.59 9.25 -4.25
CA PHE A 136 -6.76 9.81 -3.58
C PHE A 136 -7.99 9.84 -4.49
N LEU A 137 -7.81 10.14 -5.78
CA LEU A 137 -8.89 10.03 -6.77
C LEU A 137 -9.43 8.59 -6.88
N THR A 138 -8.54 7.60 -6.87
CA THR A 138 -8.91 6.18 -6.92
C THR A 138 -9.66 5.74 -5.66
N ILE A 139 -9.19 6.16 -4.48
CA ILE A 139 -9.85 5.88 -3.20
C ILE A 139 -11.26 6.49 -3.20
N SER A 140 -11.38 7.76 -3.57
CA SER A 140 -12.67 8.46 -3.60
C SER A 140 -13.66 7.84 -4.58
N ARG A 141 -13.20 7.34 -5.73
CA ARG A 141 -14.08 6.80 -6.77
C ARG A 141 -14.36 5.30 -6.64
N PHE A 142 -13.42 4.51 -6.13
CA PHE A 142 -13.47 3.05 -6.13
C PHE A 142 -13.30 2.40 -4.74
N GLY A 143 -13.00 3.19 -3.71
CA GLY A 143 -12.72 2.76 -2.33
C GLY A 143 -11.27 2.32 -2.09
N SER A 144 -10.85 2.30 -0.82
CA SER A 144 -9.49 1.96 -0.41
C SER A 144 -9.06 0.54 -0.81
N LEU A 145 -9.98 -0.42 -0.81
CA LEU A 145 -9.70 -1.80 -1.21
C LEU A 145 -9.27 -1.88 -2.68
N ALA A 146 -9.90 -1.10 -3.56
CA ALA A 146 -9.53 -1.04 -4.98
C ALA A 146 -8.12 -0.50 -5.17
N ASN A 147 -7.83 0.59 -4.45
CA ASN A 147 -6.51 1.23 -4.47
C ASN A 147 -5.42 0.26 -3.98
N THR A 148 -5.71 -0.50 -2.92
CA THR A 148 -4.79 -1.51 -2.39
C THR A 148 -4.52 -2.62 -3.41
N THR A 149 -5.54 -3.10 -4.12
CA THR A 149 -5.36 -4.11 -5.19
C THR A 149 -4.54 -3.57 -6.36
N ILE A 150 -4.82 -2.34 -6.82
CA ILE A 150 -4.09 -1.70 -7.94
C ILE A 150 -2.61 -1.52 -7.58
N THR A 151 -2.32 -0.92 -6.42
CA THR A 151 -0.94 -0.67 -5.97
C THR A 151 -0.18 -1.97 -5.72
N THR A 152 -0.83 -3.00 -5.18
CA THR A 152 -0.22 -4.32 -4.99
C THR A 152 0.11 -4.96 -6.33
N THR A 153 -0.81 -4.93 -7.30
CA THR A 153 -0.56 -5.44 -8.66
C THR A 153 0.62 -4.73 -9.31
N ARG A 154 0.67 -3.39 -9.23
CA ARG A 154 1.80 -2.60 -9.72
C ARG A 154 3.12 -3.02 -9.07
N LYS A 155 3.17 -3.14 -7.74
CA LYS A 155 4.38 -3.56 -7.01
C LYS A 155 4.85 -4.95 -7.46
N PHE A 156 3.94 -5.91 -7.63
CA PHE A 156 4.29 -7.24 -8.12
C PHE A 156 4.84 -7.22 -9.55
N VAL A 157 4.22 -6.47 -10.45
CA VAL A 157 4.73 -6.31 -11.82
C VAL A 157 6.13 -5.69 -11.80
N SER A 158 6.36 -4.65 -10.99
CA SER A 158 7.70 -4.05 -10.83
C SER A 158 8.74 -5.03 -10.31
N ILE A 159 8.38 -5.91 -9.36
CA ILE A 159 9.28 -6.97 -8.86
C ILE A 159 9.66 -7.95 -9.97
N VAL A 160 8.68 -8.40 -10.76
CA VAL A 160 8.93 -9.33 -11.88
C VAL A 160 9.80 -8.65 -12.94
N VAL A 161 9.45 -7.45 -13.37
CA VAL A 161 10.22 -6.68 -14.37
C VAL A 161 11.64 -6.42 -13.88
N SER A 162 11.81 -5.99 -12.63
CA SER A 162 13.14 -5.78 -12.03
C SER A 162 13.96 -7.07 -12.01
N SER A 163 13.38 -8.21 -11.67
CA SER A 163 14.10 -9.48 -11.68
C SER A 163 14.51 -9.92 -13.09
N LEU A 164 13.68 -9.65 -14.10
CA LEU A 164 13.98 -9.95 -15.50
C LEU A 164 15.09 -9.04 -16.04
N LEU A 165 15.04 -7.74 -15.73
CA LEU A 165 16.02 -6.74 -16.18
C LEU A 165 17.36 -6.86 -15.45
N SER A 166 17.38 -7.23 -14.16
CA SER A 166 18.60 -7.41 -13.36
C SER A 166 19.38 -8.69 -13.69
N GLY A 167 19.03 -9.42 -14.75
CA GLY A 167 19.77 -10.58 -15.26
C GLY A 167 19.81 -11.80 -14.32
N ASN A 168 19.05 -11.77 -13.22
CA ASN A 168 18.96 -12.87 -12.25
C ASN A 168 17.58 -13.53 -12.39
N PRO A 169 17.45 -14.54 -13.27
CA PRO A 169 16.17 -15.18 -13.52
C PRO A 169 15.63 -15.81 -12.23
N LEU A 170 14.33 -15.58 -11.98
CA LEU A 170 13.62 -16.18 -10.86
C LEU A 170 13.72 -17.71 -10.94
N SER A 171 14.07 -18.34 -9.82
CA SER A 171 14.06 -19.79 -9.64
C SER A 171 12.68 -20.37 -9.96
N THR A 172 12.60 -21.63 -10.42
CA THR A 172 11.34 -22.34 -10.71
C THR A 172 10.34 -22.28 -9.55
N LYS A 173 10.83 -22.32 -8.31
CA LYS A 173 9.99 -22.18 -7.10
C LYS A 173 9.47 -20.75 -6.92
N GLN A 174 10.19 -19.71 -7.37
CA GLN A 174 9.74 -18.32 -7.35
C GLN A 174 8.68 -18.05 -8.43
N TRP A 175 8.79 -18.68 -9.60
CA TRP A 175 7.75 -18.65 -10.62
C TRP A 175 6.42 -19.25 -10.14
N GLY A 176 6.47 -20.32 -9.34
CA GLY A 176 5.26 -20.86 -8.67
C GLY A 176 4.60 -19.85 -7.73
N CYS A 177 5.39 -19.07 -6.98
CA CYS A 177 4.88 -18.01 -6.11
C CYS A 177 4.25 -16.86 -6.92
N VAL A 178 4.87 -16.48 -8.04
CA VAL A 178 4.33 -15.48 -8.97
C VAL A 178 2.97 -15.94 -9.52
N ALA A 179 2.86 -17.18 -10.01
CA ALA A 179 1.60 -17.74 -10.49
C ALA A 179 0.50 -17.77 -9.41
N MET A 180 0.86 -18.12 -8.17
CA MET A 180 -0.06 -18.11 -7.03
C MET A 180 -0.57 -16.70 -6.70
N VAL A 181 0.29 -15.68 -6.75
CA VAL A 181 -0.12 -14.29 -6.51
C VAL A 181 -1.02 -13.77 -7.65
N PHE A 182 -0.64 -14.02 -8.92
CA PHE A 182 -1.42 -13.58 -10.07
C PHE A 182 -2.81 -14.23 -10.12
N SER A 183 -2.92 -15.51 -9.76
CA SER A 183 -4.21 -16.20 -9.65
C SER A 183 -5.08 -15.63 -8.52
N GLY A 184 -4.50 -15.35 -7.35
CA GLY A 184 -5.19 -14.69 -6.24
C GLY A 184 -5.72 -13.29 -6.61
N LEU A 185 -4.89 -12.47 -7.26
CA LEU A 185 -5.29 -11.15 -7.74
C LEU A 185 -6.38 -11.24 -8.82
N SER A 186 -6.22 -12.14 -9.79
CA SER A 186 -7.20 -12.36 -10.86
C SER A 186 -8.56 -12.79 -10.31
N TYR A 187 -8.56 -13.71 -9.34
CA TYR A 187 -9.77 -14.16 -8.67
C TYR A 187 -10.45 -13.01 -7.91
N GLN A 188 -9.68 -12.17 -7.19
CA GLN A 188 -10.20 -10.99 -6.50
C GLN A 188 -10.88 -9.99 -7.46
N ILE A 189 -10.23 -9.71 -8.60
CA ILE A 189 -10.78 -8.84 -9.65
C ILE A 189 -12.09 -9.42 -10.21
N TYR A 190 -12.11 -10.73 -10.51
CA TYR A 190 -13.29 -11.43 -11.02
C TYR A 190 -14.48 -11.36 -10.05
N LEU A 191 -14.24 -11.57 -8.76
CA LEU A 191 -15.28 -11.47 -7.72
C LEU A 191 -15.87 -10.07 -7.63
N LYS A 192 -15.03 -9.04 -7.72
CA LYS A 192 -15.47 -7.64 -7.71
C LYS A 192 -16.31 -7.32 -8.95
N TRP A 193 -15.87 -7.77 -10.13
CA TRP A 193 -16.64 -7.65 -11.37
C TRP A 193 -18.01 -8.33 -11.26
N ARG A 194 -18.07 -9.54 -10.69
CA ARG A 194 -19.33 -10.27 -10.46
C ARG A 194 -20.27 -9.55 -9.49
N LYS A 195 -19.75 -8.93 -8.42
CA LYS A 195 -20.54 -8.11 -7.48
C LYS A 195 -21.16 -6.89 -8.21
N LEU A 196 -20.37 -6.18 -9.01
CA LEU A 196 -20.84 -5.04 -9.83
C LEU A 196 -21.96 -5.44 -10.79
N GLN A 197 -21.82 -6.58 -11.48
CA GLN A 197 -22.85 -7.10 -12.38
C GLN A 197 -24.15 -7.46 -11.64
N ARG A 198 -24.06 -8.03 -10.43
CA ARG A 198 -25.24 -8.33 -9.60
C ARG A 198 -25.96 -7.06 -9.12
N PHE A 199 -25.24 -6.01 -8.78
CA PHE A 199 -25.84 -4.70 -8.44
C PHE A 199 -26.52 -4.05 -9.63
N LYS A 200 -25.91 -4.13 -10.82
CA LYS A 200 -26.49 -3.59 -12.07
C LYS A 200 -27.79 -4.30 -12.46
N LYS A 201 -27.91 -5.61 -12.18
CA LYS A 201 -29.16 -6.37 -12.38
C LYS A 201 -30.27 -6.09 -11.36
N ARG A 202 -29.95 -5.48 -10.20
CA ARG A 202 -30.92 -5.23 -9.11
C ARG A 202 -31.52 -3.82 -9.09
N LYS A 203 -31.00 -2.87 -9.88
CA LYS A 203 -31.70 -1.61 -10.12
C LYS A 203 -32.68 -1.84 -11.29
N PRO A 204 -34.00 -1.99 -11.04
CA PRO A 204 -34.95 -1.76 -12.13
C PRO A 204 -34.77 -0.30 -12.59
N MET A 205 -34.81 -0.10 -13.91
CA MET A 205 -34.97 1.24 -14.48
C MET A 205 -36.23 1.91 -13.92
#